data_AF-A0AAW7YLS0-F1
#
_entry.id   AF-A0AAW7YLS0-F1
#
_cell.length_a   1.000
_cell.length_b   1.000
_cell.length_c   1.000
_cell.angle_alpha   90.00
_cell.angle_beta   90.00
_cell.angle_gamma   90.00
#
_symmetry.space_group_name_H-M   'P 1'
#
loop_
_entity.id
_entity.type
_entity.pdbx_description
1 polymer ?
#
loop_
_entity_poly.entity_id
_entity_poly.type
_entity_poly.pdbx_seq_one_letter_code
_entity_poly.pdbx_strand_id
1 'polypeptide(L)'
;MKKSIVIALAMMGISACSNQNVLTEEVATYSPPKNIIMVVGDGMGPAYITAYRYYRDNLNTASVEQTVFDRNLVGASSTYPALVSGYVTDSAAGATALSTGVKSYNGAIGVDVNKKPVETVLEFAKKQGKKTGVVVTSQINHATPASYLSHNESRQNYNEIADSYFDEKLNGLFKMDVMLGGGWKYFLRDDRQLVNEFKSSGFQYIDKYQQLETITPNQPVIGLFADVGLPWALDDEIPYRLSVMTKAAINQLDNENGFFLLVEASQVDWGGHNNDIVAAMGEMDDLAKALEYFEQYVKNNPDTLVVVTADHSTGGLTIGANGIYEWKPETLRIMKHTPKFIADKLTEAAITPESTRLLFNFDLTDEELTALRTVKEGGFEEAEDMGNPYKDKDASKVNKELYKAIKHIADQRTNTGWTSSAHTAIDVPVFAFGSHSEEFIGLNNNIDIANKIFTLLGK
;
A
#
# COMPACT_ATOMS: atom_id res chain seq x y z
N MET A 1 -64.42 -38.16 -59.70
CA MET A 1 -65.58 -38.31 -58.78
C MET A 1 -65.08 -38.53 -57.36
N LYS A 2 -65.80 -37.99 -56.35
CA LYS A 2 -65.50 -37.84 -54.91
C LYS A 2 -64.87 -36.47 -54.59
N LYS A 3 -65.64 -35.38 -54.42
CA LYS A 3 -66.56 -34.93 -53.34
C LYS A 3 -65.89 -34.59 -52.00
N SER A 4 -66.09 -33.31 -51.62
CA SER A 4 -66.17 -32.73 -50.27
C SER A 4 -64.80 -32.39 -49.61
N ILE A 5 -64.63 -31.34 -48.80
CA ILE A 5 -65.50 -30.68 -47.81
C ILE A 5 -65.07 -29.20 -47.67
N VAL A 6 -66.04 -28.28 -47.57
CA VAL A 6 -65.86 -26.89 -47.11
C VAL A 6 -66.05 -26.86 -45.59
N ILE A 7 -65.07 -26.36 -44.84
CA ILE A 7 -65.20 -26.02 -43.41
C ILE A 7 -64.95 -24.53 -43.26
N ALA A 8 -65.99 -23.80 -42.86
CA ALA A 8 -65.93 -22.43 -42.39
C ALA A 8 -65.40 -22.42 -40.95
N LEU A 9 -64.32 -21.68 -40.70
CA LEU A 9 -63.84 -21.39 -39.35
C LEU A 9 -64.25 -19.97 -38.97
N ALA A 10 -65.08 -19.86 -37.94
CA ALA A 10 -65.46 -18.61 -37.30
C ALA A 10 -64.29 -18.06 -36.46
N MET A 11 -63.87 -16.82 -36.71
CA MET A 11 -62.95 -16.10 -35.83
C MET A 11 -63.73 -15.51 -34.65
N MET A 12 -63.51 -16.03 -33.45
CA MET A 12 -63.86 -15.35 -32.20
C MET A 12 -62.74 -14.37 -31.85
N GLY A 13 -63.08 -13.08 -31.82
CA GLY A 13 -62.20 -12.03 -31.30
C GLY A 13 -62.18 -12.06 -29.77
N ILE A 14 -60.98 -12.19 -29.20
CA ILE A 14 -60.72 -11.96 -27.78
C ILE A 14 -59.84 -10.71 -27.70
N SER A 15 -60.44 -9.58 -27.33
CA SER A 15 -59.70 -8.38 -26.94
C SER A 15 -59.20 -8.57 -25.51
N ALA A 16 -57.92 -8.88 -25.36
CA ALA A 16 -57.23 -8.79 -24.08
C ALA A 16 -56.50 -7.45 -24.02
N CYS A 17 -57.04 -6.51 -23.24
CA CYS A 17 -56.32 -5.30 -22.84
C CYS A 17 -55.16 -5.72 -21.93
N SER A 18 -53.93 -5.71 -22.46
CA SER A 18 -52.73 -5.79 -21.63
C SER A 18 -52.36 -4.39 -21.17
N ASN A 19 -52.52 -4.11 -19.87
CA ASN A 19 -51.85 -2.99 -19.23
C ASN A 19 -50.37 -3.39 -19.10
N GLN A 20 -49.56 -3.04 -20.11
CA GLN A 20 -48.11 -3.02 -19.95
C GLN A 20 -47.77 -1.87 -19.01
N ASN A 21 -47.55 -2.19 -17.74
CA ASN A 21 -46.69 -1.38 -16.88
C ASN A 21 -45.30 -1.41 -17.52
N VAL A 22 -44.99 -0.37 -18.29
CA VAL A 22 -43.63 -0.07 -18.71
C VAL A 22 -42.88 0.30 -17.45
N LEU A 23 -42.22 -0.68 -16.83
CA LEU A 23 -41.13 -0.43 -15.90
C LEU A 23 -40.07 0.29 -16.72
N THR A 24 -40.00 1.61 -16.55
CA THR A 24 -38.83 2.38 -16.95
C THR A 24 -37.72 1.91 -16.02
N GLU A 25 -36.88 0.99 -16.49
CA GLU A 25 -35.55 0.84 -15.92
C GLU A 25 -34.90 2.23 -16.06
N GLU A 26 -34.65 2.89 -14.93
CA GLU A 26 -33.69 3.99 -14.90
C GLU A 26 -32.39 3.41 -15.44
N VAL A 27 -32.06 3.75 -16.68
CA VAL A 27 -30.72 3.56 -17.21
C VAL A 27 -29.82 4.32 -16.25
N ALA A 28 -29.17 3.61 -15.35
CA ALA A 28 -28.19 4.20 -14.45
C ALA A 28 -27.21 4.96 -15.33
N THR A 29 -27.26 6.29 -15.27
CA THR A 29 -26.38 7.14 -16.04
C THR A 29 -24.97 6.82 -15.56
N TYR A 30 -24.16 6.21 -16.44
CA TYR A 30 -22.75 5.90 -16.22
C TYR A 30 -22.01 7.22 -15.96
N SER A 31 -21.97 7.63 -14.69
CA SER A 31 -21.36 8.87 -14.24
C SER A 31 -19.98 8.55 -13.68
N PRO A 32 -18.91 9.21 -14.13
CA PRO A 32 -17.57 8.96 -13.64
C PRO A 32 -17.47 9.15 -12.11
N PRO A 33 -16.57 8.42 -11.43
CA PRO A 33 -16.40 8.57 -9.99
C PRO A 33 -15.94 10.00 -9.66
N LYS A 34 -16.58 10.61 -8.66
CA LYS A 34 -16.19 11.91 -8.14
C LYS A 34 -14.84 11.82 -7.44
N ASN A 35 -14.64 10.78 -6.64
CA ASN A 35 -13.42 10.55 -5.89
C ASN A 35 -12.74 9.27 -6.35
N ILE A 36 -11.42 9.30 -6.54
CA ILE A 36 -10.62 8.10 -6.84
C ILE A 36 -9.55 7.97 -5.76
N ILE A 37 -9.52 6.83 -5.09
CA ILE A 37 -8.50 6.47 -4.11
C ILE A 37 -7.70 5.29 -4.68
N MET A 38 -6.43 5.54 -4.96
CA MET A 38 -5.47 4.51 -5.34
C MET A 38 -4.67 4.12 -4.10
N VAL A 39 -4.71 2.84 -3.74
CA VAL A 39 -3.94 2.31 -2.60
C VAL A 39 -2.88 1.34 -3.10
N VAL A 40 -1.63 1.58 -2.73
CA VAL A 40 -0.50 0.69 -3.03
C VAL A 40 0.01 0.07 -1.73
N GLY A 41 -0.11 -1.25 -1.59
CA GLY A 41 0.66 -1.99 -0.60
C GLY A 41 2.00 -2.37 -1.20
N ASP A 42 3.04 -1.58 -0.96
CA ASP A 42 4.38 -1.83 -1.54
C ASP A 42 4.85 -3.23 -1.12
N GLY A 43 5.21 -4.09 -2.08
CA GLY A 43 5.64 -5.46 -1.81
C GLY A 43 4.56 -6.45 -1.34
N MET A 44 3.28 -6.05 -1.31
CA MET A 44 2.13 -6.85 -0.81
C MET A 44 1.68 -7.95 -1.80
N GLY A 45 2.49 -9.00 -1.95
CA GLY A 45 2.15 -10.19 -2.71
C GLY A 45 0.99 -11.02 -2.11
N PRO A 46 0.49 -12.03 -2.84
CA PRO A 46 -0.65 -12.86 -2.40
C PRO A 46 -0.41 -13.62 -1.08
N ALA A 47 0.86 -13.95 -0.78
CA ALA A 47 1.23 -14.61 0.47
C ALA A 47 0.94 -13.71 1.69
N TYR A 48 1.14 -12.39 1.59
CA TYR A 48 0.91 -11.44 2.68
C TYR A 48 -0.57 -11.35 3.05
N ILE A 49 -1.46 -11.36 2.05
CA ILE A 49 -2.92 -11.37 2.27
C ILE A 49 -3.34 -12.63 3.02
N THR A 50 -2.79 -13.77 2.61
CA THR A 50 -3.11 -15.06 3.22
C THR A 50 -2.55 -15.16 4.64
N ALA A 51 -1.31 -14.71 4.84
CA ALA A 51 -0.68 -14.60 6.16
C ALA A 51 -1.52 -13.75 7.09
N TYR A 52 -1.96 -12.57 6.61
CA TYR A 52 -2.75 -11.63 7.40
C TYR A 52 -4.12 -12.22 7.79
N ARG A 53 -4.78 -12.96 6.89
CA ARG A 53 -6.03 -13.67 7.19
C ARG A 53 -5.87 -14.62 8.37
N TYR A 54 -4.83 -15.44 8.37
CA TYR A 54 -4.56 -16.37 9.47
C TYR A 54 -4.04 -15.65 10.72
N TYR A 55 -3.27 -14.59 10.56
CA TYR A 55 -2.85 -13.73 11.67
C TYR A 55 -4.06 -13.13 12.41
N ARG A 56 -5.13 -12.77 11.70
CA ARG A 56 -6.36 -12.20 12.27
C ARG A 56 -7.43 -13.21 12.70
N ASP A 57 -7.23 -14.48 12.41
CA ASP A 57 -8.18 -15.56 12.70
C ASP A 57 -8.60 -15.57 14.18
N ASN A 58 -9.91 -15.67 14.42
CA ASN A 58 -10.47 -15.81 15.76
C ASN A 58 -10.65 -17.29 16.10
N LEU A 59 -9.76 -17.81 16.95
CA LEU A 59 -9.74 -19.21 17.38
C LEU A 59 -11.02 -19.70 18.10
N ASN A 60 -11.97 -18.80 18.39
CA ASN A 60 -13.27 -19.14 18.98
C ASN A 60 -14.35 -19.45 17.92
N THR A 61 -14.05 -19.36 16.62
CA THR A 61 -15.00 -19.67 15.55
C THR A 61 -14.62 -20.96 14.83
N ALA A 62 -15.59 -21.54 14.12
CA ALA A 62 -15.40 -22.81 13.41
C ALA A 62 -14.76 -22.64 12.02
N SER A 63 -14.56 -21.41 11.57
CA SER A 63 -14.07 -21.10 10.23
C SER A 63 -13.31 -19.79 10.25
N VAL A 64 -12.19 -19.75 9.53
CA VAL A 64 -11.37 -18.53 9.40
C VAL A 64 -12.20 -17.40 8.80
N GLU A 65 -12.23 -16.25 9.49
CA GLU A 65 -12.99 -15.10 9.03
C GLU A 65 -12.40 -14.43 7.78
N GLN A 66 -13.28 -13.80 7.02
CA GLN A 66 -12.87 -12.92 5.93
C GLN A 66 -12.33 -11.60 6.49
N THR A 67 -11.14 -11.22 6.01
CA THR A 67 -10.57 -9.89 6.19
C THR A 67 -11.11 -8.90 5.15
N VAL A 68 -10.76 -7.62 5.29
CA VAL A 68 -11.08 -6.59 4.29
C VAL A 68 -10.50 -6.92 2.90
N PHE A 69 -9.36 -7.61 2.84
CA PHE A 69 -8.80 -8.05 1.58
C PHE A 69 -9.68 -9.11 0.91
N ASP A 70 -10.22 -10.06 1.68
CA ASP A 70 -11.06 -11.14 1.13
C ASP A 70 -12.37 -10.62 0.55
N ARG A 71 -12.99 -9.64 1.22
CA ARG A 71 -14.28 -9.07 0.81
C ARG A 71 -14.19 -8.27 -0.48
N ASN A 72 -13.04 -7.68 -0.78
CA ASN A 72 -12.87 -6.72 -1.87
C ASN A 72 -12.00 -7.25 -3.02
N LEU A 73 -11.56 -8.51 -2.97
CA LEU A 73 -10.72 -9.10 -4.02
C LEU A 73 -11.51 -9.25 -5.32
N VAL A 74 -11.01 -8.63 -6.40
CA VAL A 74 -11.65 -8.67 -7.73
C VAL A 74 -10.79 -9.33 -8.80
N GLY A 75 -9.48 -9.44 -8.56
CA GLY A 75 -8.57 -9.93 -9.59
C GLY A 75 -7.10 -9.98 -9.17
N ALA A 76 -6.23 -9.99 -10.18
CA ALA A 76 -4.78 -9.96 -10.03
C ALA A 76 -4.15 -9.03 -11.07
N SER A 77 -2.89 -8.67 -10.88
CA SER A 77 -2.13 -7.78 -11.76
C SER A 77 -0.72 -8.30 -12.00
N SER A 78 -0.31 -8.32 -13.26
CA SER A 78 1.08 -8.59 -13.67
C SER A 78 1.93 -7.32 -13.57
N THR A 79 3.13 -7.46 -13.00
CA THR A 79 3.92 -6.31 -12.50
C THR A 79 5.21 -6.03 -13.27
N TYR A 80 5.58 -6.86 -14.25
CA TYR A 80 6.87 -6.78 -14.94
C TYR A 80 7.21 -5.37 -15.49
N PRO A 81 8.47 -4.91 -15.45
CA PRO A 81 8.88 -3.60 -15.95
C PRO A 81 9.03 -3.62 -17.48
N ALA A 82 9.53 -2.54 -18.08
CA ALA A 82 9.98 -2.60 -19.47
C ALA A 82 11.09 -3.65 -19.63
N LEU A 83 11.14 -4.29 -20.81
CA LEU A 83 12.02 -5.44 -21.08
C LEU A 83 13.50 -5.20 -20.79
N VAL A 84 13.96 -3.95 -20.87
CA VAL A 84 15.34 -3.55 -20.55
C VAL A 84 15.73 -3.87 -19.09
N SER A 85 14.76 -4.05 -18.20
CA SER A 85 14.96 -4.41 -16.79
C SER A 85 14.59 -5.86 -16.45
N GLY A 86 14.25 -6.68 -17.46
CA GLY A 86 13.84 -8.06 -17.24
C GLY A 86 12.39 -8.19 -16.77
N TYR A 87 12.12 -9.14 -15.87
CA TYR A 87 10.75 -9.49 -15.42
C TYR A 87 10.42 -9.10 -13.98
N VAL A 88 11.43 -8.79 -13.16
CA VAL A 88 11.25 -8.37 -11.77
C VAL A 88 11.28 -6.85 -11.73
N THR A 89 10.15 -6.23 -11.41
CA THR A 89 10.06 -4.76 -11.30
C THR A 89 10.67 -4.28 -9.99
N ASP A 90 11.11 -3.03 -9.95
CA ASP A 90 11.24 -2.27 -8.71
C ASP A 90 10.01 -1.38 -8.48
N SER A 91 9.89 -0.79 -7.28
CA SER A 91 8.78 0.11 -6.94
C SER A 91 8.68 1.30 -7.89
N ALA A 92 9.80 1.83 -8.39
CA ALA A 92 9.80 2.98 -9.28
C ALA A 92 9.14 2.66 -10.64
N ALA A 93 9.54 1.56 -11.29
CA ALA A 93 8.92 1.11 -12.53
C ALA A 93 7.47 0.65 -12.31
N GLY A 94 7.19 -0.05 -11.21
CA GLY A 94 5.85 -0.51 -10.84
C GLY A 94 4.88 0.65 -10.64
N ALA A 95 5.28 1.63 -9.84
CA ALA A 95 4.49 2.84 -9.61
C ALA A 95 4.41 3.75 -10.84
N THR A 96 5.45 3.82 -11.67
CA THR A 96 5.39 4.53 -12.97
C THR A 96 4.33 3.90 -13.87
N ALA A 97 4.26 2.57 -13.94
CA ALA A 97 3.22 1.88 -14.71
C ALA A 97 1.81 2.14 -14.14
N LEU A 98 1.65 2.06 -12.81
CA LEU A 98 0.38 2.32 -12.12
C LEU A 98 -0.09 3.78 -12.17
N SER A 99 0.83 4.72 -12.39
CA SER A 99 0.53 6.14 -12.46
C SER A 99 0.39 6.67 -13.88
N THR A 100 1.01 6.05 -14.88
CA THR A 100 1.08 6.60 -16.25
C THR A 100 0.48 5.72 -17.33
N GLY A 101 0.23 4.43 -17.05
CA GLY A 101 -0.18 3.46 -18.08
C GLY A 101 0.97 3.08 -19.04
N VAL A 102 2.21 3.41 -18.69
CA VAL A 102 3.40 3.14 -19.51
C VAL A 102 4.41 2.31 -18.74
N LYS A 103 4.89 1.22 -19.34
CA LYS A 103 6.01 0.44 -18.79
C LYS A 103 7.32 1.22 -18.89
N SER A 104 8.11 1.23 -17.83
CA SER A 104 9.43 1.87 -17.79
C SER A 104 10.49 0.96 -17.18
N TYR A 105 11.75 1.41 -17.17
CA TYR A 105 12.88 0.67 -16.61
C TYR A 105 12.92 0.80 -15.08
N ASN A 106 13.51 -0.18 -14.41
CA ASN A 106 13.69 -0.16 -12.95
C ASN A 106 14.48 1.08 -12.52
N GLY A 107 13.93 1.82 -11.58
CA GLY A 107 14.47 3.11 -11.11
C GLY A 107 13.88 4.34 -11.78
N ALA A 108 13.05 4.21 -12.83
CA ALA A 108 12.39 5.34 -13.49
C ALA A 108 11.26 5.93 -12.64
N ILE A 109 11.19 7.26 -12.53
CA ILE A 109 10.13 7.98 -11.84
C ILE A 109 9.33 8.77 -12.88
N GLY A 110 8.11 8.34 -13.22
CA GLY A 110 7.20 9.10 -14.09
C GLY A 110 7.73 9.37 -15.51
N VAL A 111 8.70 8.60 -15.99
CA VAL A 111 9.28 8.73 -17.34
C VAL A 111 9.18 7.44 -18.14
N ASP A 112 9.14 7.55 -19.46
CA ASP A 112 9.23 6.40 -20.37
C ASP A 112 10.67 5.83 -20.46
N VAL A 113 10.83 4.77 -21.26
CA VAL A 113 12.15 4.14 -21.49
C VAL A 113 13.19 5.05 -22.14
N ASN A 114 12.77 6.16 -22.74
CA ASN A 114 13.63 7.19 -23.34
C ASN A 114 13.84 8.38 -22.41
N LYS A 115 13.48 8.24 -21.13
CA LYS A 115 13.58 9.28 -20.09
C LYS A 115 12.72 10.51 -20.37
N LYS A 116 11.65 10.36 -21.17
CA LYS A 116 10.69 11.44 -21.42
C LYS A 116 9.60 11.42 -20.35
N PRO A 117 9.27 12.56 -19.72
CA PRO A 117 8.13 12.68 -18.82
C PRO A 117 6.86 12.14 -19.45
N VAL A 118 6.11 11.35 -18.68
CA VAL A 118 4.77 10.84 -19.05
C VAL A 118 3.79 11.37 -18.02
N GLU A 119 2.70 11.98 -18.49
CA GLU A 119 1.65 12.50 -17.63
C GLU A 119 1.08 11.40 -16.72
N THR A 120 0.92 11.71 -15.43
CA THR A 120 0.35 10.78 -14.46
C THR A 120 -1.17 10.94 -14.31
N VAL A 121 -1.86 9.91 -13.83
CA VAL A 121 -3.30 9.96 -13.49
C VAL A 121 -3.61 11.06 -12.48
N LEU A 122 -2.66 11.34 -11.59
CA LEU A 122 -2.79 12.38 -10.59
C LEU A 122 -2.69 13.77 -11.22
N GLU A 123 -1.71 13.97 -12.13
CA GLU A 123 -1.55 15.24 -12.84
C GLU A 123 -2.77 15.51 -13.72
N PHE A 124 -3.29 14.47 -14.36
CA PHE A 124 -4.52 14.54 -15.14
C PHE A 124 -5.72 14.89 -14.25
N ALA A 125 -5.89 14.24 -13.10
CA ALA A 125 -6.93 14.59 -12.13
C ALA A 125 -6.84 16.06 -11.68
N LYS A 126 -5.62 16.55 -11.39
CA LYS A 126 -5.39 17.96 -11.02
C LYS A 126 -5.79 18.92 -12.14
N LYS A 127 -5.50 18.59 -13.41
CA LYS A 127 -5.93 19.36 -14.58
C LYS A 127 -7.46 19.41 -14.75
N GLN A 128 -8.17 18.39 -14.28
CA GLN A 128 -9.64 18.37 -14.23
C GLN A 128 -10.23 19.16 -13.04
N GLY A 129 -9.40 19.87 -12.26
CA GLY A 129 -9.85 20.68 -11.12
C GLY A 129 -10.14 19.89 -9.85
N LYS A 130 -9.78 18.60 -9.81
CA LYS A 130 -9.84 17.79 -8.59
C LYS A 130 -8.76 18.22 -7.61
N LYS A 131 -9.05 18.11 -6.31
CA LYS A 131 -7.99 18.16 -5.30
C LYS A 131 -7.16 16.88 -5.37
N THR A 132 -5.89 16.94 -4.98
CA THR A 132 -4.97 15.81 -5.09
C THR A 132 -4.13 15.67 -3.83
N GLY A 133 -3.87 14.43 -3.42
CA GLY A 133 -3.03 14.19 -2.25
C GLY A 133 -2.31 12.85 -2.25
N VAL A 134 -1.29 12.78 -1.40
CA VAL A 134 -0.54 11.56 -1.10
C VAL A 134 -0.45 11.34 0.41
N VAL A 135 -0.62 10.10 0.84
CA VAL A 135 -0.42 9.65 2.22
C VAL A 135 0.42 8.38 2.20
N VAL A 136 1.61 8.40 2.79
CA VAL A 136 2.54 7.27 2.74
C VAL A 136 3.17 7.01 4.11
N THR A 137 3.57 5.76 4.38
CA THR A 137 4.34 5.43 5.60
C THR A 137 5.86 5.49 5.40
N SER A 138 6.33 5.69 4.17
CA SER A 138 7.73 6.02 3.84
C SER A 138 7.96 7.55 3.83
N GLN A 139 9.07 7.99 3.23
CA GLN A 139 9.29 9.40 2.89
C GLN A 139 8.41 9.80 1.69
N ILE A 140 7.85 11.01 1.70
CA ILE A 140 6.93 11.44 0.64
C ILE A 140 7.57 11.53 -0.75
N ASN A 141 8.91 11.61 -0.84
CA ASN A 141 9.68 11.57 -2.09
C ASN A 141 10.25 10.18 -2.42
N HIS A 142 9.73 9.11 -1.80
CA HIS A 142 10.07 7.73 -2.16
C HIS A 142 9.49 7.36 -3.54
N ALA A 143 9.92 6.24 -4.10
CA ALA A 143 9.65 5.89 -5.49
C ALA A 143 8.16 5.87 -5.86
N THR A 144 7.31 5.28 -5.02
CA THR A 144 5.88 5.18 -5.29
C THR A 144 5.19 6.55 -5.35
N PRO A 145 5.20 7.40 -4.29
CA PRO A 145 4.62 8.73 -4.38
C PRO A 145 5.33 9.59 -5.44
N ALA A 146 6.65 9.50 -5.59
CA ALA A 146 7.38 10.25 -6.60
C ALA A 146 6.92 9.95 -8.03
N SER A 147 6.60 8.70 -8.36
CA SER A 147 6.11 8.34 -9.70
C SER A 147 4.75 8.95 -10.05
N TYR A 148 3.96 9.38 -9.07
CA TYR A 148 2.72 10.13 -9.30
C TYR A 148 2.93 11.65 -9.36
N LEU A 149 4.06 12.16 -8.84
CA LEU A 149 4.29 13.57 -8.54
C LEU A 149 5.39 14.24 -9.35
N SER A 150 6.36 13.47 -9.82
CA SER A 150 7.60 13.97 -10.40
C SER A 150 7.97 13.16 -11.64
N HIS A 151 8.89 13.72 -12.43
CA HIS A 151 9.52 13.02 -13.53
C HIS A 151 11.03 13.04 -13.33
N ASN A 152 11.64 11.89 -13.09
CA ASN A 152 13.08 11.77 -12.89
C ASN A 152 13.60 10.46 -13.47
N GLU A 153 14.81 10.50 -14.04
CA GLU A 153 15.44 9.32 -14.61
C GLU A 153 15.95 8.32 -13.57
N SER A 154 15.97 8.69 -12.29
CA SER A 154 16.45 7.83 -11.21
C SER A 154 15.73 8.09 -9.89
N ARG A 155 15.19 7.03 -9.30
CA ARG A 155 14.61 7.02 -7.94
C ARG A 155 15.60 7.41 -6.84
N GLN A 156 16.91 7.40 -7.13
CA GLN A 156 17.96 7.76 -6.18
C GLN A 156 18.19 9.27 -6.07
N ASN A 157 17.62 10.06 -6.99
CA ASN A 157 17.74 11.52 -7.01
C ASN A 157 16.76 12.15 -6.01
N TYR A 158 16.81 11.73 -4.74
CA TYR A 158 15.82 12.09 -3.73
C TYR A 158 15.72 13.60 -3.49
N ASN A 159 16.85 14.31 -3.51
CA ASN A 159 16.86 15.77 -3.32
C ASN A 159 16.21 16.46 -4.51
N GLU A 160 16.55 16.07 -5.73
CA GLU A 160 15.98 16.62 -6.96
C GLU A 160 14.47 16.31 -7.07
N ILE A 161 14.04 15.12 -6.64
CA ILE A 161 12.63 14.74 -6.58
C ILE A 161 11.89 15.57 -5.51
N ALA A 162 12.50 15.85 -4.35
CA ALA A 162 11.88 16.70 -3.35
C ALA A 162 11.77 18.16 -3.85
N ASP A 163 12.80 18.65 -4.53
CA ASP A 163 12.85 19.98 -5.13
C ASP A 163 11.75 20.15 -6.20
N SER A 164 11.53 19.13 -7.03
CA SER A 164 10.50 19.15 -8.07
C SER A 164 9.08 19.31 -7.52
N TYR A 165 8.81 18.89 -6.28
CA TYR A 165 7.48 19.04 -5.66
C TYR A 165 7.11 20.51 -5.48
N PHE A 166 8.12 21.38 -5.30
CA PHE A 166 7.92 22.82 -5.22
C PHE A 166 8.08 23.51 -6.59
N ASP A 167 9.10 23.11 -7.35
CA ASP A 167 9.50 23.79 -8.58
C ASP A 167 8.59 23.48 -9.76
N GLU A 168 8.10 22.25 -9.88
CA GLU A 168 7.25 21.83 -10.99
C GLU A 168 5.77 22.07 -10.69
N LYS A 169 5.16 22.94 -11.50
CA LYS A 169 3.75 23.31 -11.38
C LYS A 169 2.96 22.95 -12.62
N LEU A 170 1.71 22.54 -12.43
CA LEU A 170 0.74 22.33 -13.51
C LEU A 170 -0.06 23.61 -13.70
N ASN A 171 0.16 24.31 -14.80
CA ASN A 171 -0.52 25.58 -15.11
C ASN A 171 -0.40 26.61 -13.97
N GLY A 172 0.77 26.68 -13.31
CA GLY A 172 1.03 27.58 -12.20
C GLY A 172 0.51 27.11 -10.83
N LEU A 173 -0.18 25.96 -10.76
CA LEU A 173 -0.65 25.34 -9.53
C LEU A 173 0.30 24.22 -9.08
N PHE A 174 0.44 24.07 -7.76
CA PHE A 174 1.12 22.90 -7.22
C PHE A 174 0.36 21.62 -7.60
N LYS A 175 1.11 20.54 -7.84
CA LYS A 175 0.52 19.23 -8.19
C LYS A 175 -0.28 18.63 -7.04
N MET A 176 0.02 19.00 -5.78
CA MET A 176 -0.58 18.49 -4.55
C MET A 176 -1.31 19.56 -3.73
N ASP A 177 -2.38 19.14 -3.07
CA ASP A 177 -3.02 19.87 -1.98
C ASP A 177 -2.70 19.26 -0.60
N VAL A 178 -2.46 17.94 -0.53
CA VAL A 178 -2.10 17.25 0.72
C VAL A 178 -0.90 16.32 0.49
N MET A 179 0.11 16.41 1.35
CA MET A 179 1.23 15.46 1.41
C MET A 179 1.45 15.05 2.87
N LEU A 180 1.27 13.78 3.21
CA LEU A 180 1.51 13.26 4.57
C LEU A 180 2.44 12.04 4.52
N GLY A 181 3.52 12.07 5.29
CA GLY A 181 4.45 10.95 5.42
C GLY A 181 5.71 11.34 6.19
N GLY A 182 6.83 10.65 5.97
CA GLY A 182 8.13 11.10 6.45
C GLY A 182 8.89 11.94 5.42
N GLY A 183 10.14 12.27 5.72
CA GLY A 183 11.05 12.94 4.78
C GLY A 183 11.70 14.23 5.28
N TRP A 184 11.80 14.50 6.59
CA TRP A 184 12.50 15.70 7.09
C TRP A 184 13.89 15.87 6.45
N LYS A 185 14.62 14.76 6.30
CA LYS A 185 15.95 14.73 5.69
C LYS A 185 16.02 15.35 4.30
N TYR A 186 14.94 15.33 3.53
CA TYR A 186 14.90 15.80 2.14
C TYR A 186 14.26 17.17 1.96
N PHE A 187 13.44 17.61 2.92
CA PHE A 187 12.65 18.85 2.86
C PHE A 187 13.13 19.95 3.83
N LEU A 188 14.01 19.61 4.78
CA LEU A 188 14.64 20.52 5.75
C LEU A 188 16.16 20.46 5.63
N ARG A 189 16.68 20.69 4.42
CA ARG A 189 18.12 20.56 4.14
C ARG A 189 18.85 21.88 4.37
N ASP A 190 20.13 21.80 4.74
CA ASP A 190 20.97 23.00 4.94
C ASP A 190 21.07 23.87 3.68
N ASP A 191 21.07 23.25 2.49
CA ASP A 191 21.12 23.95 1.20
C ASP A 191 19.76 24.51 0.77
N ARG A 192 18.64 23.87 1.17
CA ARG A 192 17.29 24.25 0.75
C ARG A 192 16.22 23.85 1.77
N GLN A 193 15.45 24.84 2.20
CA GLN A 193 14.40 24.69 3.20
C GLN A 193 13.02 24.67 2.55
N LEU A 194 12.70 23.55 1.86
CA LEU A 194 11.45 23.39 1.11
C LEU A 194 10.20 23.61 1.97
N VAL A 195 10.20 23.18 3.23
CA VAL A 195 9.08 23.45 4.16
C VAL A 195 8.81 24.96 4.29
N ASN A 196 9.85 25.79 4.37
CA ASN A 196 9.68 27.24 4.46
C ASN A 196 9.19 27.85 3.14
N GLU A 197 9.61 27.29 2.00
CA GLU A 197 9.13 27.69 0.67
C GLU A 197 7.64 27.36 0.50
N PHE A 198 7.21 26.15 0.88
CA PHE A 198 5.80 25.75 0.90
C PHE A 198 4.97 26.63 1.82
N LYS A 199 5.43 26.88 3.05
CA LYS A 199 4.75 27.77 4.00
C LYS A 199 4.58 29.18 3.43
N SER A 200 5.63 29.71 2.81
CA SER A 200 5.60 31.03 2.15
C SER A 200 4.63 31.06 0.95
N SER A 201 4.36 29.90 0.36
CA SER A 201 3.39 29.71 -0.73
C SER A 201 1.98 29.37 -0.24
N GLY A 202 1.72 29.45 1.07
CA GLY A 202 0.39 29.28 1.65
C GLY A 202 0.09 27.88 2.18
N PHE A 203 1.04 26.94 2.16
CA PHE A 203 0.84 25.65 2.79
C PHE A 203 0.92 25.76 4.31
N GLN A 204 0.15 24.96 5.02
CA GLN A 204 0.40 24.67 6.43
C GLN A 204 1.40 23.52 6.55
N TYR A 205 2.22 23.57 7.59
CA TYR A 205 3.18 22.53 7.92
C TYR A 205 2.86 21.93 9.28
N ILE A 206 2.83 20.60 9.35
CA ILE A 206 2.68 19.84 10.58
C ILE A 206 3.82 18.83 10.69
N ASP A 207 4.28 18.58 11.92
CA ASP A 207 5.39 17.67 12.21
C ASP A 207 5.08 16.65 13.31
N LYS A 208 3.85 16.65 13.81
CA LYS A 208 3.35 15.71 14.81
C LYS A 208 1.93 15.24 14.48
N TYR A 209 1.64 13.97 14.76
CA TYR A 209 0.31 13.39 14.49
C TYR A 209 -0.82 14.12 15.22
N GLN A 210 -0.58 14.66 16.41
CA GLN A 210 -1.60 15.40 17.18
C GLN A 210 -2.10 16.64 16.43
N GLN A 211 -1.32 17.17 15.48
CA GLN A 211 -1.73 18.33 14.68
C GLN A 211 -2.68 17.96 13.53
N LEU A 212 -2.84 16.68 13.20
CA LEU A 212 -3.75 16.20 12.13
C LEU A 212 -5.20 16.63 12.39
N GLU A 213 -5.61 16.74 13.66
CA GLU A 213 -6.95 17.20 14.06
C GLU A 213 -7.13 18.71 13.98
N THR A 214 -6.03 19.46 13.86
CA THR A 214 -6.00 20.93 13.87
C THR A 214 -5.66 21.55 12.51
N ILE A 215 -5.59 20.73 11.46
CA ILE A 215 -5.33 21.18 10.09
C ILE A 215 -6.44 22.14 9.68
N THR A 216 -6.06 23.35 9.26
CA THR A 216 -7.00 24.37 8.79
C THR A 216 -7.66 23.90 7.49
N PRO A 217 -8.99 23.78 7.42
CA PRO A 217 -9.68 23.33 6.22
C PRO A 217 -9.40 24.21 4.99
N ASN A 218 -9.36 23.60 3.81
CA ASN A 218 -9.17 24.28 2.51
C ASN A 218 -7.83 25.00 2.33
N GLN A 219 -6.87 24.77 3.22
CA GLN A 219 -5.49 25.20 3.05
C GLN A 219 -4.62 23.99 2.75
N PRO A 220 -3.76 24.02 1.72
CA PRO A 220 -2.93 22.88 1.38
C PRO A 220 -1.94 22.58 2.51
N VAL A 221 -1.59 21.30 2.70
CA VAL A 221 -0.80 20.83 3.85
C VAL A 221 0.35 19.94 3.43
N ILE A 222 1.50 20.17 4.06
CA ILE A 222 2.63 19.25 4.09
C ILE A 222 2.84 18.77 5.54
N GLY A 223 2.70 17.47 5.75
CA GLY A 223 2.93 16.80 7.03
C GLY A 223 4.11 15.86 6.92
N LEU A 224 5.18 16.15 7.68
CA LEU A 224 6.39 15.33 7.72
C LEU A 224 6.62 14.86 9.16
N PHE A 225 6.68 13.56 9.40
CA PHE A 225 6.69 13.01 10.78
C PHE A 225 7.94 12.20 11.12
N ALA A 226 8.90 12.07 10.20
CA ALA A 226 10.15 11.33 10.40
C ALA A 226 11.23 11.78 9.41
N ASP A 227 12.49 11.40 9.66
CA ASP A 227 13.62 11.71 8.76
C ASP A 227 13.47 11.08 7.37
N VAL A 228 13.08 9.80 7.34
CA VAL A 228 12.90 9.02 6.11
C VAL A 228 11.51 8.36 6.16
N GLY A 229 11.39 7.09 6.49
CA GLY A 229 10.11 6.44 6.76
C GLY A 229 9.64 6.72 8.18
N LEU A 230 8.33 6.59 8.38
CA LEU A 230 7.73 6.58 9.71
C LEU A 230 8.28 5.39 10.53
N PRO A 231 8.16 5.40 11.87
CA PRO A 231 8.36 4.18 12.65
C PRO A 231 7.53 3.00 12.10
N TRP A 232 7.97 1.77 12.36
CA TRP A 232 7.17 0.58 12.04
C TRP A 232 5.82 0.62 12.74
N ALA A 233 4.78 0.01 12.17
CA ALA A 233 3.42 0.05 12.69
C ALA A 233 3.31 -0.38 14.16
N LEU A 234 4.06 -1.42 14.54
CA LEU A 234 4.09 -1.93 15.91
C LEU A 234 4.88 -1.04 16.87
N ASP A 235 5.84 -0.27 16.37
CA ASP A 235 6.71 0.58 17.18
C ASP A 235 6.28 2.06 17.18
N ASP A 236 5.27 2.43 16.40
CA ASP A 236 4.76 3.80 16.31
C ASP A 236 3.95 4.17 17.57
N GLU A 237 4.04 5.43 17.97
CA GLU A 237 3.30 5.98 19.11
C GLU A 237 1.79 6.03 18.84
N ILE A 238 1.39 6.12 17.57
CA ILE A 238 0.00 6.15 17.13
C ILE A 238 -0.34 4.84 16.42
N PRO A 239 -1.22 4.00 17.01
CA PRO A 239 -1.69 2.80 16.33
C PRO A 239 -2.49 3.19 15.10
N TYR A 240 -2.34 2.39 14.04
CA TYR A 240 -3.05 2.58 12.79
C TYR A 240 -2.74 3.92 12.08
N ARG A 241 -1.47 4.35 12.14
CA ARG A 241 -0.98 5.63 11.61
C ARG A 241 -1.41 5.91 10.17
N LEU A 242 -1.43 4.90 9.29
CA LEU A 242 -1.87 5.10 7.91
C LEU A 242 -3.35 5.48 7.85
N SER A 243 -4.21 4.80 8.62
CA SER A 243 -5.64 5.12 8.73
C SER A 243 -5.88 6.52 9.29
N VAL A 244 -5.10 6.91 10.31
CA VAL A 244 -5.19 8.24 10.94
C VAL A 244 -4.83 9.36 9.96
N MET A 245 -3.69 9.25 9.27
CA MET A 245 -3.28 10.23 8.25
C MET A 245 -4.26 10.28 7.07
N THR A 246 -4.76 9.12 6.63
CA THR A 246 -5.71 9.01 5.52
C THR A 246 -7.02 9.74 5.82
N LYS A 247 -7.56 9.60 7.03
CA LYS A 247 -8.77 10.34 7.47
C LYS A 247 -8.55 11.84 7.42
N ALA A 248 -7.41 12.31 7.92
CA ALA A 248 -7.06 13.73 7.90
C ALA A 248 -6.90 14.25 6.46
N ALA A 249 -6.29 13.47 5.57
CA ALA A 249 -6.14 13.82 4.16
C ALA A 249 -7.50 13.94 3.45
N ILE A 250 -8.38 12.95 3.61
CA ILE A 250 -9.72 12.99 3.00
C ILE A 250 -10.51 14.21 3.48
N ASN A 251 -10.44 14.56 4.77
CA ASN A 251 -11.11 15.75 5.29
C ASN A 251 -10.61 17.05 4.63
N GLN A 252 -9.37 17.10 4.15
CA GLN A 252 -8.82 18.27 3.45
C GLN A 252 -9.11 18.24 1.94
N LEU A 253 -9.21 17.04 1.36
CA LEU A 253 -9.43 16.81 -0.05
C LEU A 253 -10.91 16.86 -0.44
N ASP A 254 -11.83 16.63 0.49
CA ASP A 254 -13.27 16.66 0.19
C ASP A 254 -13.70 18.04 -0.34
N ASN A 255 -14.42 18.04 -1.47
CA ASN A 255 -14.89 19.22 -2.19
C ASN A 255 -15.90 18.85 -3.28
N GLU A 256 -16.48 19.84 -3.96
CA GLU A 256 -17.50 19.64 -5.01
C GLU A 256 -16.97 18.98 -6.30
N ASN A 257 -15.70 19.21 -6.68
CA ASN A 257 -15.07 18.60 -7.86
C ASN A 257 -14.49 17.20 -7.58
N GLY A 258 -14.46 16.80 -6.30
CA GLY A 258 -13.86 15.55 -5.84
C GLY A 258 -12.34 15.57 -5.82
N PHE A 259 -11.75 14.41 -5.60
CA PHE A 259 -10.30 14.29 -5.42
C PHE A 259 -9.69 13.01 -6.03
N PHE A 260 -8.38 13.05 -6.23
CA PHE A 260 -7.53 11.88 -6.40
C PHE A 260 -6.59 11.74 -5.21
N LEU A 261 -6.61 10.60 -4.54
CA LEU A 261 -5.75 10.33 -3.38
C LEU A 261 -4.93 9.06 -3.64
N LEU A 262 -3.60 9.19 -3.55
CA LEU A 262 -2.71 8.04 -3.41
C LEU A 262 -2.50 7.75 -1.93
N VAL A 263 -2.68 6.50 -1.53
CA VAL A 263 -2.32 6.00 -0.19
C VAL A 263 -1.33 4.86 -0.36
N GLU A 264 -0.22 4.89 0.36
CA GLU A 264 0.79 3.83 0.30
C GLU A 264 1.04 3.24 1.70
N ALA A 265 0.82 1.93 1.83
CA ALA A 265 1.38 1.15 2.92
C ALA A 265 2.81 0.73 2.51
N SER A 266 3.75 1.66 2.67
CA SER A 266 5.08 1.59 2.06
C SER A 266 6.01 0.55 2.70
N GLN A 267 5.75 0.16 3.94
CA GLN A 267 6.69 -0.61 4.74
C GLN A 267 6.43 -2.12 4.74
N VAL A 268 5.37 -2.60 4.08
CA VAL A 268 5.17 -4.05 3.85
C VAL A 268 6.37 -4.62 3.08
N ASP A 269 6.82 -3.91 2.04
CA ASP A 269 8.03 -4.18 1.28
C ASP A 269 9.28 -4.23 2.15
N TRP A 270 9.46 -3.24 3.03
CA TRP A 270 10.63 -3.18 3.89
C TRP A 270 10.68 -4.36 4.86
N GLY A 271 9.51 -4.76 5.40
CA GLY A 271 9.38 -5.99 6.19
C GLY A 271 9.73 -7.23 5.37
N GLY A 272 9.28 -7.29 4.11
CA GLY A 272 9.60 -8.34 3.16
C GLY A 272 11.10 -8.43 2.82
N HIS A 273 11.78 -7.33 2.57
CA HIS A 273 13.22 -7.27 2.33
C HIS A 273 14.02 -7.65 3.58
N ASN A 274 13.51 -7.28 4.75
CA ASN A 274 14.10 -7.66 6.02
C ASN A 274 13.85 -9.12 6.38
N ASN A 275 12.98 -9.85 5.66
CA ASN A 275 12.47 -11.16 6.04
C ASN A 275 11.98 -11.12 7.50
N ASP A 276 11.15 -10.12 7.80
CA ASP A 276 10.64 -9.82 9.13
C ASP A 276 9.12 -9.99 9.13
N ILE A 277 8.67 -11.20 9.47
CA ILE A 277 7.24 -11.52 9.47
C ILE A 277 6.46 -10.71 10.52
N VAL A 278 7.12 -10.32 11.61
CA VAL A 278 6.51 -9.52 12.68
C VAL A 278 6.22 -8.11 12.16
N ALA A 279 7.21 -7.46 11.57
CA ALA A 279 7.03 -6.14 10.95
C ALA A 279 6.02 -6.20 9.81
N ALA A 280 6.14 -7.18 8.91
CA ALA A 280 5.22 -7.35 7.78
C ALA A 280 3.76 -7.50 8.22
N MET A 281 3.46 -8.32 9.24
CA MET A 281 2.08 -8.48 9.73
C MET A 281 1.57 -7.24 10.46
N GLY A 282 2.43 -6.50 11.16
CA GLY A 282 2.10 -5.21 11.74
C GLY A 282 1.70 -4.17 10.67
N GLU A 283 2.48 -4.05 9.60
CA GLU A 283 2.16 -3.15 8.48
C GLU A 283 0.90 -3.58 7.72
N MET A 284 0.68 -4.89 7.57
CA MET A 284 -0.57 -5.42 7.00
C MET A 284 -1.80 -5.08 7.87
N ASP A 285 -1.68 -5.10 9.21
CA ASP A 285 -2.75 -4.70 10.13
C ASP A 285 -3.05 -3.19 10.01
N ASP A 286 -2.03 -2.35 9.86
CA ASP A 286 -2.19 -0.91 9.61
C ASP A 286 -2.90 -0.63 8.27
N LEU A 287 -2.47 -1.30 7.19
CA LEU A 287 -3.12 -1.21 5.88
C LEU A 287 -4.58 -1.68 5.95
N ALA A 288 -4.85 -2.83 6.58
CA ALA A 288 -6.20 -3.34 6.72
C ALA A 288 -7.11 -2.34 7.43
N LYS A 289 -6.61 -1.64 8.46
CA LYS A 289 -7.37 -0.61 9.16
C LYS A 289 -7.69 0.60 8.28
N ALA A 290 -6.79 0.97 7.38
CA ALA A 290 -7.07 2.02 6.37
C ALA A 290 -8.16 1.55 5.38
N LEU A 291 -8.09 0.30 4.90
CA LEU A 291 -9.08 -0.24 3.97
C LEU A 291 -10.48 -0.39 4.60
N GLU A 292 -10.58 -0.79 5.87
CA GLU A 292 -11.85 -0.82 6.60
C GLU A 292 -12.49 0.57 6.71
N TYR A 293 -11.67 1.61 6.89
CA TYR A 293 -12.15 2.98 6.86
C TYR A 293 -12.67 3.37 5.46
N PHE A 294 -11.99 2.96 4.40
CA PHE A 294 -12.46 3.20 3.02
C PHE A 294 -13.77 2.47 2.72
N GLU A 295 -13.96 1.22 3.17
CA GLU A 295 -15.25 0.53 3.03
C GLU A 295 -16.39 1.37 3.65
N GLN A 296 -16.13 1.99 4.80
CA GLN A 296 -17.12 2.88 5.43
C GLN A 296 -17.26 4.23 4.71
N TYR A 297 -16.17 4.78 4.19
CA TYR A 297 -16.20 6.02 3.44
C TYR A 297 -17.02 5.88 2.15
N VAL A 298 -16.82 4.81 1.39
CA VAL A 298 -17.55 4.51 0.15
C VAL A 298 -19.05 4.30 0.42
N LYS A 299 -19.43 3.66 1.53
CA LYS A 299 -20.85 3.53 1.92
C LYS A 299 -21.53 4.90 2.12
N ASN A 300 -20.79 5.90 2.59
CA ASN A 300 -21.28 7.25 2.80
C ASN A 300 -21.10 8.17 1.57
N ASN A 301 -20.24 7.78 0.62
CA ASN A 301 -19.89 8.54 -0.58
C ASN A 301 -19.86 7.58 -1.80
N PRO A 302 -21.03 7.13 -2.29
CA PRO A 302 -21.12 6.06 -3.28
C PRO A 302 -20.55 6.42 -4.67
N ASP A 303 -20.24 7.70 -4.91
CA ASP A 303 -19.53 8.21 -6.08
C ASP A 303 -18.00 8.11 -5.94
N THR A 304 -17.50 7.32 -4.98
CA THR A 304 -16.08 7.07 -4.74
C THR A 304 -15.67 5.71 -5.29
N LEU A 305 -14.57 5.67 -6.04
CA LEU A 305 -13.85 4.47 -6.42
C LEU A 305 -12.64 4.27 -5.50
N VAL A 306 -12.46 3.06 -4.99
CA VAL A 306 -11.22 2.63 -4.34
C VAL A 306 -10.62 1.46 -5.12
N VAL A 307 -9.36 1.59 -5.50
CA VAL A 307 -8.57 0.53 -6.13
C VAL A 307 -7.34 0.27 -5.25
N VAL A 308 -7.10 -1.00 -4.93
CA VAL A 308 -5.96 -1.43 -4.12
C VAL A 308 -5.18 -2.49 -4.90
N THR A 309 -3.87 -2.37 -4.95
CA THR A 309 -2.96 -3.38 -5.50
C THR A 309 -1.61 -3.27 -4.83
N ALA A 310 -0.66 -4.11 -5.23
CA ALA A 310 0.76 -3.88 -5.01
C ALA A 310 1.45 -3.46 -6.31
N ASP A 311 2.66 -2.92 -6.17
CA ASP A 311 3.61 -2.71 -7.26
C ASP A 311 4.41 -3.98 -7.58
N HIS A 312 4.69 -4.81 -6.57
CA HIS A 312 5.31 -6.14 -6.65
C HIS A 312 5.05 -6.98 -5.38
N SER A 313 5.68 -8.15 -5.31
CA SER A 313 5.72 -9.01 -4.12
C SER A 313 7.15 -9.14 -3.62
N THR A 314 7.39 -9.08 -2.31
CA THR A 314 8.76 -9.01 -1.76
C THR A 314 9.11 -10.20 -0.86
N GLY A 315 10.39 -10.60 -0.84
CA GLY A 315 10.96 -11.62 0.06
C GLY A 315 10.65 -13.08 -0.31
N GLY A 316 9.68 -13.29 -1.21
CA GLY A 316 9.21 -14.62 -1.56
C GLY A 316 8.70 -15.39 -0.33
N LEU A 317 7.87 -14.69 0.45
CA LEU A 317 7.22 -15.18 1.67
C LEU A 317 6.41 -16.45 1.42
N THR A 318 6.57 -17.45 2.28
CA THR A 318 5.73 -18.64 2.35
C THR A 318 5.15 -18.85 3.74
N ILE A 319 3.89 -19.28 3.79
CA ILE A 319 3.13 -19.52 5.01
C ILE A 319 3.10 -21.03 5.25
N GLY A 320 4.11 -21.49 5.99
CA GLY A 320 4.53 -22.89 6.06
C GLY A 320 5.90 -23.08 5.40
N ALA A 321 6.78 -23.82 6.09
CA ALA A 321 8.15 -24.08 5.68
C ALA A 321 8.65 -25.44 6.21
N ASN A 322 9.90 -25.77 5.87
CA ASN A 322 10.67 -26.87 6.46
C ASN A 322 10.05 -28.28 6.32
N GLY A 323 9.15 -28.48 5.35
CA GLY A 323 8.42 -29.74 5.18
C GLY A 323 7.36 -29.99 6.27
N ILE A 324 7.03 -28.98 7.08
CA ILE A 324 6.04 -29.06 8.16
C ILE A 324 4.77 -28.35 7.70
N TYR A 325 3.62 -29.04 7.80
CA TYR A 325 2.33 -28.56 7.31
C TYR A 325 1.59 -27.70 8.35
N GLU A 326 2.28 -26.69 8.88
CA GLU A 326 1.76 -25.82 9.94
C GLU A 326 2.26 -24.39 9.75
N TRP A 327 1.43 -23.40 10.09
CA TRP A 327 1.86 -22.02 10.31
C TRP A 327 1.18 -21.49 11.57
N LYS A 328 1.96 -20.91 12.49
CA LYS A 328 1.54 -20.65 13.88
C LYS A 328 1.69 -19.16 14.25
N PRO A 329 0.69 -18.31 13.93
CA PRO A 329 0.79 -16.86 14.14
C PRO A 329 0.57 -16.39 15.58
N GLU A 330 0.32 -17.30 16.53
CA GLU A 330 -0.09 -16.94 17.89
C GLU A 330 0.90 -15.99 18.57
N THR A 331 2.20 -16.22 18.33
CA THR A 331 3.26 -15.37 18.86
C THR A 331 3.28 -13.99 18.21
N LEU A 332 3.00 -13.89 16.90
CA LEU A 332 2.91 -12.61 16.20
C LEU A 332 1.77 -11.76 16.78
N ARG A 333 0.61 -12.36 17.09
CA ARG A 333 -0.58 -11.64 17.58
C ARG A 333 -0.37 -10.94 18.93
N ILE A 334 0.59 -11.42 19.71
CA ILE A 334 0.89 -10.88 21.04
C ILE A 334 2.12 -9.98 21.06
N MET A 335 2.99 -10.04 20.05
CA MET A 335 4.14 -9.13 19.96
C MET A 335 3.66 -7.69 19.83
N LYS A 336 4.29 -6.80 20.59
CA LYS A 336 3.99 -5.35 20.60
C LYS A 336 5.10 -4.50 20.00
N HIS A 337 6.22 -5.11 19.66
CA HIS A 337 7.40 -4.44 19.15
C HIS A 337 8.01 -5.26 18.03
N THR A 338 8.62 -4.58 17.06
CA THR A 338 9.33 -5.27 15.99
C THR A 338 10.64 -5.91 16.51
N PRO A 339 11.17 -6.93 15.82
CA PRO A 339 12.48 -7.47 16.13
C PRO A 339 13.60 -6.42 16.13
N LYS A 340 13.47 -5.33 15.36
CA LYS A 340 14.44 -4.22 15.36
C LYS A 340 14.42 -3.47 16.69
N PHE A 341 13.25 -3.09 17.18
CA PHE A 341 13.10 -2.43 18.48
C PHE A 341 13.64 -3.33 19.60
N ILE A 342 13.31 -4.62 19.58
CA ILE A 342 13.78 -5.59 20.57
C ILE A 342 15.32 -5.69 20.52
N ALA A 343 15.92 -5.75 19.33
CA ALA A 343 17.38 -5.78 19.16
C ALA A 343 18.05 -4.53 19.75
N ASP A 344 17.48 -3.35 19.51
CA ASP A 344 17.98 -2.08 20.07
C ASP A 344 18.00 -2.12 21.60
N LYS A 345 16.90 -2.56 22.22
CA LYS A 345 16.83 -2.70 23.69
C LYS A 345 17.78 -3.77 24.25
N LEU A 346 17.87 -4.92 23.60
CA LEU A 346 18.75 -6.01 24.04
C LEU A 346 20.23 -5.75 23.77
N THR A 347 20.56 -4.83 22.88
CA THR A 347 21.95 -4.37 22.71
C THR A 347 22.45 -3.73 24.01
N GLU A 348 21.61 -2.93 24.66
CA GLU A 348 21.95 -2.19 25.88
C GLU A 348 21.69 -3.00 27.17
N ALA A 349 20.59 -3.74 27.23
CA ALA A 349 20.13 -4.42 28.45
C ALA A 349 20.63 -5.87 28.59
N ALA A 350 20.73 -6.38 29.82
CA ALA A 350 21.04 -7.80 30.04
C ALA A 350 19.93 -8.72 29.47
N ILE A 351 20.32 -9.84 28.86
CA ILE A 351 19.37 -10.82 28.32
C ILE A 351 18.99 -11.82 29.42
N THR A 352 17.86 -11.57 30.07
CA THR A 352 17.27 -12.37 31.13
C THR A 352 15.88 -12.85 30.71
N PRO A 353 15.34 -13.94 31.30
CA PRO A 353 13.97 -14.37 31.01
C PRO A 353 12.95 -13.24 31.19
N GLU A 354 13.11 -12.42 32.25
CA GLU A 354 12.19 -11.32 32.53
C GLU A 354 12.28 -10.19 31.51
N SER A 355 13.49 -9.74 31.17
CA SER A 355 13.67 -8.67 30.18
C SER A 355 13.19 -9.08 28.79
N THR A 356 13.39 -10.33 28.38
CA THR A 356 12.89 -10.82 27.09
C THR A 356 11.39 -11.01 27.11
N ARG A 357 10.80 -11.52 28.21
CA ARG A 357 9.35 -11.66 28.35
C ARG A 357 8.63 -10.32 28.19
N LEU A 358 9.17 -9.24 28.75
CA LEU A 358 8.63 -7.89 28.61
C LEU A 358 8.72 -7.36 27.17
N LEU A 359 9.78 -7.70 26.43
CA LEU A 359 10.00 -7.20 25.06
C LEU A 359 9.25 -8.00 23.99
N PHE A 360 9.27 -9.33 24.10
CA PHE A 360 8.61 -10.24 23.16
C PHE A 360 7.12 -10.43 23.47
N ASN A 361 6.71 -10.15 24.71
CA ASN A 361 5.39 -10.46 25.27
C ASN A 361 5.09 -11.98 25.33
N PHE A 362 6.13 -12.82 25.35
CA PHE A 362 6.07 -14.26 25.60
C PHE A 362 7.39 -14.79 26.16
N ASP A 363 7.34 -15.99 26.76
CA ASP A 363 8.53 -16.64 27.28
C ASP A 363 9.38 -17.26 26.16
N LEU A 364 10.68 -16.96 26.18
CA LEU A 364 11.69 -17.63 25.37
C LEU A 364 12.12 -18.95 26.02
N THR A 365 12.48 -19.94 25.22
CA THR A 365 13.08 -21.18 25.72
C THR A 365 14.51 -20.92 26.20
N ASP A 366 15.05 -21.84 27.01
CA ASP A 366 16.45 -21.75 27.45
C ASP A 366 17.43 -21.76 26.27
N GLU A 367 17.09 -22.47 25.19
CA GLU A 367 17.87 -22.52 23.94
C GLU A 367 17.86 -21.16 23.22
N GLU A 368 16.69 -20.53 23.07
CA GLU A 368 16.57 -19.22 22.45
C GLU A 368 17.27 -18.13 23.28
N LEU A 369 17.12 -18.17 24.61
CA LEU A 369 17.84 -17.26 25.52
C LEU A 369 19.36 -17.42 25.40
N THR A 370 19.84 -18.66 25.33
CA THR A 370 21.26 -18.96 25.17
C THR A 370 21.78 -18.49 23.81
N ALA A 371 21.00 -18.66 22.74
CA ALA A 371 21.35 -18.17 21.41
C ALA A 371 21.50 -16.64 21.42
N LEU A 372 20.53 -15.90 21.97
CA LEU A 372 20.60 -14.44 22.05
C LEU A 372 21.79 -13.94 22.89
N ARG A 373 22.11 -14.61 24.00
CA ARG A 373 23.29 -14.29 24.83
C ARG A 373 24.59 -14.50 24.07
N THR A 374 24.74 -15.65 23.41
CA THR A 374 25.91 -15.97 22.59
C THR A 374 26.13 -14.91 21.51
N VAL A 375 25.08 -14.52 20.79
CA VAL A 375 25.12 -13.45 19.78
C VAL A 375 25.56 -12.11 20.41
N LYS A 376 25.00 -11.74 21.56
CA LYS A 376 25.36 -10.51 22.27
C LYS A 376 26.83 -10.48 22.69
N GLU A 377 27.39 -11.61 23.08
CA GLU A 377 28.79 -11.77 23.46
C GLU A 377 29.75 -11.82 22.25
N GLY A 378 29.21 -11.74 21.03
CA GLY A 378 29.98 -11.75 19.79
C GLY A 378 30.17 -13.15 19.18
N GLY A 379 29.52 -14.18 19.73
CA GLY A 379 29.46 -15.51 19.17
C GLY A 379 28.35 -15.61 18.13
N PHE A 380 28.67 -15.38 16.87
CA PHE A 380 27.75 -15.62 15.76
C PHE A 380 28.53 -16.13 14.54
N GLU A 381 27.89 -16.99 13.77
CA GLU A 381 28.38 -17.39 12.46
C GLU A 381 27.87 -16.37 11.42
N GLU A 382 28.69 -16.03 10.43
CA GLU A 382 28.23 -15.19 9.32
C GLU A 382 27.22 -15.98 8.50
N ALA A 383 25.93 -15.74 8.75
CA ALA A 383 24.85 -16.24 7.92
C ALA A 383 24.96 -15.65 6.51
N GLU A 384 24.53 -16.40 5.50
CA GLU A 384 24.45 -15.90 4.12
C GLU A 384 23.62 -14.62 4.05
N ASP A 385 24.25 -13.55 3.57
CA ASP A 385 23.59 -12.28 3.32
C ASP A 385 22.85 -12.35 1.98
N MET A 386 21.53 -12.55 2.03
CA MET A 386 20.69 -12.56 0.83
C MET A 386 20.61 -11.19 0.12
N GLY A 387 21.23 -10.15 0.68
CA GLY A 387 21.27 -8.80 0.12
C GLY A 387 19.99 -8.03 0.45
N ASN A 388 20.10 -7.06 1.35
CA ASN A 388 18.96 -6.26 1.80
C ASN A 388 19.27 -4.75 1.60
N PRO A 389 18.44 -4.02 0.83
CA PRO A 389 18.64 -2.59 0.57
C PRO A 389 18.30 -1.69 1.77
N TYR A 390 17.50 -2.15 2.72
CA TYR A 390 17.02 -1.40 3.89
C TYR A 390 17.80 -1.71 5.18
N LYS A 391 19.07 -2.12 5.05
CA LYS A 391 19.94 -2.32 6.20
C LYS A 391 20.15 -1.01 6.96
N ASP A 392 19.94 -1.07 8.28
CA ASP A 392 20.38 -0.03 9.19
C ASP A 392 21.91 0.07 9.15
N LYS A 393 22.44 1.10 8.49
CA LYS A 393 23.90 1.25 8.32
C LYS A 393 24.58 1.67 9.63
N ASP A 394 23.86 2.39 10.48
CA ASP A 394 24.38 3.00 11.70
C ASP A 394 24.34 2.04 12.90
N ALA A 395 23.50 1.00 12.84
CA ALA A 395 23.47 -0.06 13.85
C ALA A 395 24.82 -0.78 14.01
N SER A 396 25.18 -1.07 15.27
CA SER A 396 26.38 -1.85 15.62
C SER A 396 26.31 -3.27 15.07
N LYS A 397 27.46 -3.94 14.94
CA LYS A 397 27.51 -5.34 14.49
C LYS A 397 26.67 -6.25 15.41
N VAL A 398 26.81 -6.09 16.73
CA VAL A 398 26.04 -6.88 17.72
C VAL A 398 24.53 -6.66 17.56
N ASN A 399 24.10 -5.41 17.35
CA ASN A 399 22.68 -5.10 17.13
C ASN A 399 22.13 -5.79 15.88
N LYS A 400 22.86 -5.72 14.76
CA LYS A 400 22.48 -6.37 13.50
C LYS A 400 22.33 -7.88 13.65
N GLU A 401 23.24 -8.53 14.38
CA GLU A 401 23.17 -9.96 14.62
C GLU A 401 22.06 -10.35 15.61
N LEU A 402 21.81 -9.53 16.65
CA LEU A 402 20.64 -9.70 17.51
C LEU A 402 19.34 -9.59 16.70
N TYR A 403 19.22 -8.60 15.81
CA TYR A 403 18.06 -8.44 14.95
C TYR A 403 17.80 -9.68 14.07
N LYS A 404 18.86 -10.24 13.46
CA LYS A 404 18.76 -11.50 12.70
C LYS A 404 18.30 -12.66 13.58
N ALA A 405 18.88 -12.82 14.77
CA ALA A 405 18.52 -13.91 15.69
C ALA A 405 17.06 -13.82 16.17
N ILE A 406 16.58 -12.60 16.47
CA ILE A 406 15.19 -12.37 16.89
C ILE A 406 14.21 -12.68 15.75
N LYS A 407 14.50 -12.25 14.51
CA LYS A 407 13.70 -12.62 13.34
C LYS A 407 13.68 -14.14 13.13
N HIS A 408 14.83 -14.79 13.27
CA HIS A 408 14.91 -16.25 13.14
C HIS A 408 14.04 -16.95 14.19
N ILE A 409 14.03 -16.49 15.44
CA ILE A 409 13.12 -17.00 16.48
C ILE A 409 11.66 -16.85 16.04
N ALA A 410 11.27 -15.69 15.51
CA ALA A 410 9.91 -15.47 15.02
C ALA A 410 9.59 -16.44 13.87
N ASP A 411 10.44 -16.54 12.85
CA ASP A 411 10.24 -17.44 11.71
C ASP A 411 10.15 -18.91 12.12
N GLN A 412 10.98 -19.37 13.06
CA GLN A 412 10.92 -20.75 13.57
C GLN A 412 9.63 -21.03 14.34
N ARG A 413 9.22 -20.11 15.22
CA ARG A 413 8.00 -20.26 16.01
C ARG A 413 6.75 -20.25 15.15
N THR A 414 6.74 -19.47 14.08
CA THR A 414 5.61 -19.41 13.15
C THR A 414 5.69 -20.42 12.02
N ASN A 415 6.84 -21.06 11.80
CA ASN A 415 7.16 -21.83 10.59
C ASN A 415 7.00 -21.00 9.31
N THR A 416 7.49 -19.75 9.33
CA THR A 416 7.55 -18.87 8.15
C THR A 416 8.77 -19.19 7.29
N GLY A 417 8.60 -19.15 5.97
CA GLY A 417 9.69 -19.30 5.01
C GLY A 417 9.90 -18.05 4.16
N TRP A 418 11.15 -17.84 3.75
CA TRP A 418 11.59 -16.78 2.85
C TRP A 418 12.52 -17.36 1.79
N THR A 419 12.41 -16.90 0.55
CA THR A 419 13.25 -17.40 -0.57
C THR A 419 14.17 -16.32 -1.16
N SER A 420 13.97 -15.07 -0.78
CA SER A 420 14.76 -13.93 -1.22
C SER A 420 14.72 -12.84 -0.16
N SER A 421 15.55 -11.83 -0.29
CA SER A 421 15.38 -10.51 0.34
C SER A 421 15.26 -9.42 -0.72
N ALA A 422 14.77 -9.78 -1.90
CA ALA A 422 14.46 -8.89 -3.02
C ALA A 422 13.01 -9.09 -3.48
N HIS A 423 12.61 -8.37 -4.53
CA HIS A 423 11.29 -8.56 -5.13
C HIS A 423 11.20 -9.88 -5.91
N THR A 424 9.98 -10.33 -6.12
CA THR A 424 9.60 -11.52 -6.89
C THR A 424 8.61 -11.13 -7.98
N ALA A 425 8.62 -11.85 -9.11
CA ALA A 425 7.80 -11.55 -10.29
C ALA A 425 6.41 -12.22 -10.27
N ILE A 426 5.89 -12.59 -9.10
CA ILE A 426 4.54 -13.15 -8.99
C ILE A 426 3.51 -12.05 -9.24
N ASP A 427 2.39 -12.41 -9.85
CA ASP A 427 1.23 -11.53 -9.96
C ASP A 427 0.74 -11.13 -8.55
N VAL A 428 0.25 -9.91 -8.43
CA VAL A 428 -0.21 -9.32 -7.16
C VAL A 428 -1.73 -9.19 -7.15
N PRO A 429 -2.40 -9.27 -5.99
CA PRO A 429 -3.85 -9.17 -5.92
C PRO A 429 -4.34 -7.75 -6.26
N VAL A 430 -5.51 -7.67 -6.90
CA VAL A 430 -6.24 -6.43 -7.16
C VAL A 430 -7.55 -6.46 -6.38
N PHE A 431 -7.78 -5.41 -5.60
CA PHE A 431 -9.02 -5.19 -4.88
C PHE A 431 -9.68 -3.92 -5.42
N ALA A 432 -10.99 -3.92 -5.56
CA ALA A 432 -11.73 -2.73 -5.94
C ALA A 432 -13.12 -2.74 -5.31
N PHE A 433 -13.59 -1.57 -4.90
CA PHE A 433 -14.93 -1.39 -4.37
C PHE A 433 -15.40 0.05 -4.54
N GLY A 434 -16.72 0.24 -4.51
CA GLY A 434 -17.36 1.51 -4.83
C GLY A 434 -17.69 1.67 -6.31
N SER A 435 -17.79 2.91 -6.75
CA SER A 435 -18.20 3.28 -8.10
C SER A 435 -17.23 2.72 -9.15
N HIS A 436 -17.74 2.02 -10.17
CA HIS A 436 -16.96 1.41 -11.28
C HIS A 436 -15.93 0.35 -10.85
N SER A 437 -16.08 -0.25 -9.68
CA SER A 437 -15.15 -1.29 -9.20
C SER A 437 -15.11 -2.55 -10.07
N GLU A 438 -16.21 -2.85 -10.77
CA GLU A 438 -16.33 -3.97 -11.69
C GLU A 438 -15.37 -3.90 -12.88
N GLU A 439 -14.89 -2.70 -13.25
CA GLU A 439 -13.93 -2.48 -14.33
C GLU A 439 -12.57 -3.16 -14.04
N PHE A 440 -12.28 -3.49 -12.77
CA PHE A 440 -11.00 -4.05 -12.34
C PHE A 440 -11.03 -5.58 -12.18
N ILE A 441 -12.17 -6.23 -12.45
CA ILE A 441 -12.32 -7.69 -12.34
C ILE A 441 -11.41 -8.42 -13.35
N GLY A 442 -10.76 -9.49 -12.89
CA GLY A 442 -9.97 -10.39 -13.72
C GLY A 442 -8.46 -10.17 -13.64
N LEU A 443 -7.74 -10.65 -14.65
CA LEU A 443 -6.29 -10.49 -14.74
C LEU A 443 -5.96 -9.19 -15.47
N ASN A 444 -5.26 -8.30 -14.79
CA ASN A 444 -4.81 -7.01 -15.29
C ASN A 444 -3.30 -7.03 -15.55
N ASN A 445 -2.84 -6.12 -16.39
CA ASN A 445 -1.50 -5.57 -16.27
C ASN A 445 -1.53 -4.33 -15.38
N ASN A 446 -0.44 -4.01 -14.67
CA ASN A 446 -0.41 -2.77 -13.88
C ASN A 446 -0.62 -1.50 -14.72
N ILE A 447 -0.33 -1.50 -16.03
CA ILE A 447 -0.70 -0.39 -16.93
C ILE A 447 -2.20 -0.31 -17.20
N ASP A 448 -2.92 -1.43 -17.19
CA ASP A 448 -4.37 -1.47 -17.44
C ASP A 448 -5.13 -0.78 -16.31
N ILE A 449 -4.63 -0.91 -15.07
CA ILE A 449 -5.18 -0.22 -13.90
C ILE A 449 -5.11 1.30 -14.10
N ALA A 450 -3.94 1.82 -14.51
CA ALA A 450 -3.76 3.24 -14.79
C ALA A 450 -4.63 3.72 -15.96
N ASN A 451 -4.69 2.93 -17.04
CA ASN A 451 -5.50 3.26 -18.21
C ASN A 451 -6.99 3.32 -17.88
N LYS A 452 -7.51 2.39 -17.06
CA LYS A 452 -8.89 2.44 -16.56
C LYS A 452 -9.15 3.69 -15.72
N ILE A 453 -8.23 4.04 -14.83
CA ILE A 453 -8.33 5.28 -14.03
C ILE A 453 -8.34 6.51 -14.95
N PHE A 454 -7.49 6.58 -15.97
CA PHE A 454 -7.51 7.66 -16.96
C PHE A 454 -8.87 7.76 -17.67
N THR A 455 -9.42 6.64 -18.14
CA THR A 455 -10.75 6.59 -18.76
C THR A 455 -11.84 7.10 -17.80
N LEU A 456 -11.79 6.68 -16.54
CA LEU A 456 -12.72 7.15 -15.50
C LEU A 456 -12.50 8.62 -15.09
N LEU A 457 -11.36 9.21 -15.41
CA LEU A 457 -11.13 10.65 -15.30
C LEU A 457 -11.52 11.42 -16.57
N GLY A 458 -11.94 10.73 -17.63
CA GLY A 458 -12.39 11.33 -18.90
C GLY A 458 -11.28 11.58 -19.92
N LYS A 459 -10.18 10.81 -19.88
CA LYS A 459 -9.10 10.87 -20.88
C LYS A 459 -9.45 10.22 -22.21
#